data_AF-A0A958JH22-F1
#
_entry.id   AF-A0A958JH22-F1
#
_cell.length_a   1.000
_cell.length_b   1.000
_cell.length_c   1.000
_cell.angle_alpha   90.00
_cell.angle_beta   90.00
_cell.angle_gamma   90.00
#
_symmetry.space_group_name_H-M   'P 1'
#
loop_
_entity.id
_entity.type
_entity.pdbx_description
1 polymer ?
#
loop_
_entity_poly.entity_id
_entity_poly.type
_entity_poly.pdbx_seq_one_letter_code
_entity_poly.pdbx_strand_id
1 'polypeptide(L)'
;MSFDLKTALAGHLDQSGKVPFVGNDKSAPRPTLERPLVFRHYRPDRTVLWRGRVERMGTILNAALPAWHPCSMLGTPFSSGSAYPADRPFVCGGGWLGRSTAKVDGLCQIAEALGIPNITFHAQVDVVDEVTDNVLETGERLEHVLPVWRDRLAASNLKVLWGTANQFSHPSQVQGSATSPCPDTFELTAVKQKHALDFTAALGGQLFIIWDGQGGEFDAIISRPEFHEERGIAMLHKVVDYAASKGIKVAIEPKPFEPSMGQDHRDVRTTLGILRKA
;
A
#
# COMPACT_ATOMS: atom_id res chain seq x y z
N MET A 1 -4.19 23.18 11.40
CA MET A 1 -2.81 23.02 11.91
C MET A 1 -2.18 21.86 11.17
N SER A 2 -0.97 22.03 10.62
CA SER A 2 -0.22 20.91 10.05
C SER A 2 0.18 19.94 11.16
N PHE A 3 0.00 18.66 10.93
CA PHE A 3 0.49 17.61 11.82
C PHE A 3 2.02 17.64 11.89
N ASP A 4 2.57 17.69 13.10
CA ASP A 4 4.01 17.61 13.35
C ASP A 4 4.31 16.48 14.35
N LEU A 5 4.66 15.32 13.80
CA LEU A 5 5.03 14.13 14.54
C LEU A 5 6.32 14.32 15.34
N LYS A 6 7.28 15.12 14.86
CA LYS A 6 8.56 15.33 15.57
C LYS A 6 8.31 16.06 16.87
N THR A 7 7.43 17.06 16.85
CA THR A 7 6.97 17.74 18.06
C THR A 7 6.15 16.81 18.95
N ALA A 8 5.22 16.02 18.40
CA ALA A 8 4.41 15.09 19.17
C ALA A 8 5.22 13.98 19.86
N LEU A 9 6.38 13.61 19.28
CA LEU A 9 7.29 12.60 19.81
C LEU A 9 8.54 13.20 20.48
N ALA A 10 8.52 14.49 20.81
CA ALA A 10 9.62 15.15 21.48
C ALA A 10 9.98 14.41 22.80
N GLY A 11 11.25 14.06 22.97
CA GLY A 11 11.74 13.27 24.11
C GLY A 11 11.72 11.74 23.92
N HIS A 12 11.05 11.24 22.88
CA HIS A 12 11.09 9.83 22.48
C HIS A 12 12.05 9.56 21.32
N LEU A 13 12.41 10.60 20.56
CA LEU A 13 13.35 10.51 19.45
C LEU A 13 14.78 10.84 19.90
N ASP A 14 15.77 10.26 19.20
CA ASP A 14 17.18 10.60 19.36
C ASP A 14 17.54 11.95 18.72
N GLN A 15 18.82 12.34 18.80
CA GLN A 15 19.31 13.61 18.26
C GLN A 15 19.17 13.73 16.73
N SER A 16 18.97 12.61 16.03
CA SER A 16 18.70 12.56 14.60
C SER A 16 17.20 12.59 14.26
N GLY A 17 16.34 12.66 15.28
CA GLY A 17 14.88 12.61 15.13
C GLY A 17 14.33 11.22 14.87
N LYS A 18 15.04 10.15 15.30
CA LYS A 18 14.65 8.75 15.06
C LYS A 18 14.34 8.01 16.36
N VAL A 19 13.52 6.98 16.28
CA VAL A 19 13.29 6.04 17.39
C VAL A 19 14.61 5.34 17.71
N PRO A 20 15.12 5.44 18.96
CA PRO A 20 16.45 4.97 19.29
C PRO A 20 16.53 3.44 19.38
N PHE A 21 17.68 2.89 19.02
CA PHE A 21 18.05 1.51 19.34
C PHE A 21 18.69 1.44 20.74
N VAL A 22 18.16 0.58 21.61
CA VAL A 22 18.61 0.46 23.01
C VAL A 22 19.26 -0.89 23.35
N GLY A 23 19.32 -1.82 22.39
CA GLY A 23 19.84 -3.16 22.61
C GLY A 23 18.80 -4.16 23.12
N ASN A 24 19.17 -5.44 23.07
CA ASN A 24 18.32 -6.56 23.49
C ASN A 24 18.89 -7.33 24.69
N ASP A 25 20.00 -6.88 25.27
CA ASP A 25 20.54 -7.47 26.49
C ASP A 25 19.63 -7.22 27.71
N LYS A 26 19.98 -7.84 28.84
CA LYS A 26 19.21 -7.73 30.09
C LYS A 26 19.28 -6.33 30.72
N SER A 27 20.32 -5.54 30.42
CA SER A 27 20.50 -4.17 30.90
C SER A 27 19.81 -3.13 30.02
N ALA A 28 19.42 -3.49 28.80
CA ALA A 28 18.74 -2.59 27.88
C ALA A 28 17.40 -2.10 28.46
N PRO A 29 17.11 -0.79 28.41
CA PRO A 29 15.82 -0.24 28.77
C PRO A 29 14.67 -0.99 28.09
N ARG A 30 13.66 -1.38 28.88
CA ARG A 30 12.42 -1.92 28.33
C ARG A 30 11.50 -0.77 27.93
N PRO A 31 10.64 -0.96 26.91
CA PRO A 31 9.51 -0.06 26.70
C PRO A 31 8.71 0.05 27.99
N THR A 32 8.53 1.28 28.49
CA THR A 32 7.61 1.59 29.59
C THR A 32 6.47 2.45 29.08
N LEU A 33 5.45 2.71 29.90
CA LEU A 33 4.39 3.65 29.53
C LEU A 33 4.95 5.06 29.28
N GLU A 34 6.01 5.44 29.99
CA GLU A 34 6.68 6.74 29.89
C GLU A 34 7.74 6.79 28.78
N ARG A 35 8.25 5.64 28.33
CA ARG A 35 9.19 5.52 27.19
C ARG A 35 8.84 4.31 26.31
N PRO A 36 7.71 4.33 25.58
CA PRO A 36 7.25 3.17 24.83
C PRO A 36 8.01 2.95 23.51
N LEU A 37 8.67 3.97 22.98
CA LEU A 37 9.24 3.97 21.63
C LEU A 37 10.76 3.73 21.62
N VAL A 38 11.16 2.46 21.57
CA VAL A 38 12.57 2.06 21.39
C VAL A 38 12.68 0.80 20.53
N PHE A 39 13.72 0.70 19.70
CA PHE A 39 14.08 -0.55 19.03
C PHE A 39 15.03 -1.37 19.92
N ARG A 40 14.68 -2.63 20.21
CA ARG A 40 15.58 -3.56 20.92
C ARG A 40 16.42 -4.42 19.98
N HIS A 41 15.91 -4.68 18.78
CA HIS A 41 16.54 -5.61 17.83
C HIS A 41 16.89 -4.96 16.49
N TYR A 42 16.04 -4.05 16.01
CA TYR A 42 16.26 -3.40 14.73
C TYR A 42 17.35 -2.33 14.84
N ARG A 43 18.46 -2.57 14.13
CA ARG A 43 19.58 -1.65 14.01
C ARG A 43 20.06 -1.65 12.55
N PRO A 44 19.68 -0.66 11.73
CA PRO A 44 19.85 -0.75 10.27
C PRO A 44 21.31 -0.82 9.82
N ASP A 45 22.24 -0.21 10.56
CA ASP A 45 23.69 -0.21 10.32
C ASP A 45 24.38 -1.53 10.72
N ARG A 46 23.74 -2.38 11.52
CA ARG A 46 24.30 -3.65 11.97
C ARG A 46 24.47 -4.61 10.80
N THR A 47 25.63 -5.25 10.71
CA THR A 47 25.88 -6.33 9.77
C THR A 47 25.43 -7.68 10.32
N VAL A 48 24.87 -8.52 9.45
CA VAL A 48 24.33 -9.86 9.76
C VAL A 48 24.74 -10.83 8.64
N LEU A 49 25.09 -12.07 9.01
CA LEU A 49 25.27 -13.15 8.03
C LEU A 49 23.89 -13.59 7.51
N TRP A 50 23.60 -13.29 6.25
CA TRP A 50 22.35 -13.62 5.59
C TRP A 50 22.61 -14.31 4.26
N ARG A 51 22.08 -15.53 4.10
CA ARG A 51 22.27 -16.36 2.88
C ARG A 51 23.74 -16.47 2.43
N GLY A 52 24.64 -16.63 3.41
CA GLY A 52 26.09 -16.77 3.15
C GLY A 52 26.85 -15.47 2.85
N ARG A 53 26.20 -14.29 2.96
CA ARG A 53 26.84 -12.98 2.77
C ARG A 53 26.68 -12.10 4.01
N VAL A 54 27.66 -11.23 4.26
CA VAL A 54 27.57 -10.23 5.33
C VAL A 54 26.86 -9.00 4.76
N GLU A 55 25.67 -8.71 5.26
CA GLU A 55 24.81 -7.63 4.75
C GLU A 55 24.31 -6.75 5.90
N ARG A 56 23.93 -5.51 5.60
CA ARG A 56 23.29 -4.62 6.59
C ARG A 56 21.87 -5.08 6.88
N MET A 57 21.46 -5.06 8.16
CA MET A 57 20.11 -5.44 8.58
C MET A 57 19.02 -4.63 7.86
N GLY A 58 19.25 -3.33 7.65
CA GLY A 58 18.32 -2.49 6.89
C GLY A 58 18.14 -2.95 5.44
N THR A 59 19.22 -3.41 4.78
CA THR A 59 19.18 -3.94 3.42
C THR A 59 18.45 -5.29 3.36
N ILE A 60 18.67 -6.16 4.35
CA ILE A 60 18.00 -7.47 4.41
C ILE A 60 16.49 -7.30 4.59
N LEU A 61 16.09 -6.44 5.52
CA LEU A 61 14.68 -6.23 5.84
C LEU A 61 13.96 -5.41 4.76
N ASN A 62 14.64 -4.42 4.18
CA ASN A 62 14.11 -3.52 3.14
C ASN A 62 12.67 -3.07 3.41
N ALA A 63 12.42 -2.63 4.65
CA ALA A 63 11.07 -2.37 5.15
C ALA A 63 10.36 -1.29 4.33
N ALA A 64 9.04 -1.36 4.29
CA ALA A 64 8.18 -0.34 3.70
C ALA A 64 7.03 0.02 4.64
N LEU A 65 6.66 1.31 4.64
CA LEU A 65 5.50 1.81 5.37
C LEU A 65 4.26 1.73 4.45
N PRO A 66 3.26 0.90 4.80
CA PRO A 66 2.02 0.85 4.04
C PRO A 66 1.16 2.09 4.29
N ALA A 67 0.75 2.78 3.23
CA ALA A 67 -0.02 4.02 3.34
C ALA A 67 -1.45 3.81 3.88
N TRP A 68 -2.10 2.71 3.52
CA TRP A 68 -3.52 2.48 3.86
C TRP A 68 -3.81 2.44 5.37
N HIS A 69 -2.94 1.83 6.18
CA HIS A 69 -3.18 1.72 7.63
C HIS A 69 -3.17 3.09 8.37
N PRO A 70 -2.13 3.93 8.23
CA PRO A 70 -2.11 5.26 8.84
C PRO A 70 -3.06 6.25 8.14
N CYS A 71 -3.27 6.15 6.83
CA CYS A 71 -3.96 7.19 6.06
C CYS A 71 -5.44 6.91 5.73
N SER A 72 -5.86 5.65 5.66
CA SER A 72 -7.14 5.28 5.04
C SER A 72 -8.02 4.38 5.91
N MET A 73 -7.45 3.61 6.85
CA MET A 73 -8.24 2.79 7.77
C MET A 73 -8.75 3.60 8.97
N LEU A 74 -10.08 3.82 9.02
CA LEU A 74 -10.76 4.67 10.01
C LEU A 74 -11.39 3.92 11.19
N GLY A 75 -11.32 2.58 11.25
CA GLY A 75 -11.73 1.84 12.44
C GLY A 75 -12.34 0.46 12.18
N THR A 76 -13.28 0.10 13.05
CA THR A 76 -13.84 -1.25 13.23
C THR A 76 -15.02 -1.54 12.29
N PRO A 77 -15.25 -2.81 11.88
CA PRO A 77 -16.40 -3.22 11.10
C PRO A 77 -17.75 -3.11 11.84
N PHE A 78 -17.73 -2.88 13.16
CA PHE A 78 -18.94 -2.87 14.00
C PHE A 78 -19.41 -1.47 14.42
N SER A 79 -18.70 -0.41 14.02
CA SER A 79 -19.13 0.98 14.23
C SER A 79 -18.60 1.89 13.12
N SER A 80 -19.11 3.12 13.02
CA SER A 80 -18.73 4.11 12.00
C SER A 80 -17.33 4.71 12.17
N GLY A 81 -16.36 3.93 12.64
CA GLY A 81 -14.97 4.34 12.84
C GLY A 81 -14.66 4.67 14.30
N SER A 82 -13.60 4.08 14.83
CA SER A 82 -13.05 4.33 16.17
C SER A 82 -11.78 5.15 16.15
N ALA A 83 -11.22 5.45 14.97
CA ALA A 83 -10.16 6.44 14.84
C ALA A 83 -10.83 7.82 14.78
N TYR A 84 -10.89 8.53 15.91
CA TYR A 84 -11.43 9.87 15.93
C TYR A 84 -10.71 10.72 14.87
N PRO A 85 -11.44 11.44 14.00
CA PRO A 85 -10.84 12.42 13.07
C PRO A 85 -9.93 13.44 13.79
N ALA A 86 -10.18 13.68 15.08
CA ALA A 86 -9.34 14.50 15.95
C ALA A 86 -7.91 13.95 16.15
N ASP A 87 -7.72 12.62 16.06
CA ASP A 87 -6.43 11.94 16.31
C ASP A 87 -5.60 11.74 15.04
N ARG A 88 -6.13 12.08 13.86
CA ARG A 88 -5.42 12.00 12.57
C ARG A 88 -5.53 13.32 11.80
N PRO A 89 -4.88 14.40 12.28
CA PRO A 89 -4.96 15.72 11.65
C PRO A 89 -4.45 15.75 10.19
N PHE A 90 -3.73 14.73 9.72
CA PHE A 90 -3.27 14.60 8.33
C PHE A 90 -4.26 13.92 7.37
N VAL A 91 -5.45 13.52 7.83
CA VAL A 91 -6.51 12.96 6.95
C VAL A 91 -7.78 13.83 6.91
N CYS A 92 -7.80 14.97 7.61
CA CYS A 92 -8.99 15.80 7.78
C CYS A 92 -8.84 17.21 7.17
N GLY A 93 -9.83 17.64 6.39
CA GLY A 93 -9.93 19.00 5.83
C GLY A 93 -9.22 19.22 4.48
N GLY A 94 -9.28 20.45 3.94
CA GLY A 94 -8.45 20.90 2.81
C GLY A 94 -8.78 20.39 1.40
N GLY A 95 -9.93 19.75 1.18
CA GLY A 95 -10.26 19.13 -0.11
C GLY A 95 -9.37 17.91 -0.44
N TRP A 96 -9.56 17.29 -1.61
CA TRP A 96 -8.84 16.07 -1.97
C TRP A 96 -7.31 16.30 -2.08
N LEU A 97 -6.88 17.45 -2.61
CA LEU A 97 -5.47 17.79 -2.75
C LEU A 97 -4.79 18.06 -1.39
N GLY A 98 -5.48 18.79 -0.50
CA GLY A 98 -4.99 19.04 0.86
C GLY A 98 -4.85 17.74 1.65
N ARG A 99 -5.83 16.83 1.54
CA ARG A 99 -5.74 15.49 2.14
C ARG A 99 -4.58 14.69 1.56
N SER A 100 -4.43 14.63 0.24
CA SER A 100 -3.32 13.89 -0.39
C SER A 100 -1.95 14.41 0.05
N THR A 101 -1.79 15.74 0.11
CA THR A 101 -0.57 16.39 0.57
C THR A 101 -0.28 16.04 2.03
N ALA A 102 -1.29 16.13 2.89
CA ALA A 102 -1.14 15.79 4.30
C ALA A 102 -0.83 14.29 4.52
N LYS A 103 -1.42 13.39 3.72
CA LYS A 103 -1.09 11.95 3.74
C LYS A 103 0.39 11.72 3.44
N VAL A 104 0.95 12.28 2.36
CA VAL A 104 2.37 12.10 2.04
C VAL A 104 3.29 12.75 3.07
N ASP A 105 2.94 13.93 3.60
CA ASP A 105 3.70 14.58 4.67
C ASP A 105 3.74 13.71 5.94
N GLY A 106 2.59 13.13 6.33
CA GLY A 106 2.49 12.22 7.47
C GLY A 106 3.29 10.93 7.27
N LEU A 107 3.20 10.31 6.09
CA LEU A 107 3.99 9.13 5.75
C LEU A 107 5.50 9.41 5.81
N CYS A 108 5.92 10.57 5.31
CA CYS A 108 7.31 10.99 5.37
C CYS A 108 7.80 11.10 6.81
N GLN A 109 7.05 11.79 7.67
CA GLN A 109 7.40 11.95 9.08
C GLN A 109 7.46 10.61 9.83
N ILE A 110 6.51 9.70 9.60
CA ILE A 110 6.48 8.37 10.24
C ILE A 110 7.68 7.54 9.77
N ALA A 111 7.93 7.48 8.47
CA ALA A 111 9.01 6.69 7.90
C ALA A 111 10.39 7.24 8.33
N GLU A 112 10.58 8.56 8.39
CA GLU A 112 11.77 9.19 8.93
C GLU A 112 12.00 8.80 10.39
N ALA A 113 10.99 8.93 11.25
CA ALA A 113 11.09 8.62 12.67
C ALA A 113 11.41 7.13 12.91
N LEU A 114 10.84 6.22 12.13
CA LEU A 114 11.09 4.78 12.23
C LEU A 114 12.37 4.31 11.50
N GLY A 115 12.97 5.16 10.67
CA GLY A 115 14.10 4.79 9.82
C GLY A 115 13.72 3.75 8.76
N ILE A 116 12.52 3.86 8.19
CA ILE A 116 12.00 3.00 7.12
C ILE A 116 12.32 3.65 5.78
N PRO A 117 12.96 2.95 4.82
CA PRO A 117 13.41 3.57 3.57
C PRO A 117 12.37 3.64 2.46
N ASN A 118 11.28 2.86 2.57
CA ASN A 118 10.30 2.75 1.48
C ASN A 118 8.86 3.00 1.94
N ILE A 119 7.99 3.27 0.99
CA ILE A 119 6.53 3.33 1.16
C ILE A 119 5.81 2.45 0.13
N THR A 120 4.56 2.10 0.42
CA THR A 120 3.65 1.36 -0.48
C THR A 120 2.24 1.94 -0.40
N PHE A 121 1.46 1.87 -1.48
CA PHE A 121 0.13 2.51 -1.51
C PHE A 121 -0.83 1.88 -2.53
N HIS A 122 -2.13 2.04 -2.30
CA HIS A 122 -3.17 1.97 -3.32
C HIS A 122 -3.47 3.38 -3.85
N ALA A 123 -3.33 3.59 -5.16
CA ALA A 123 -3.42 4.94 -5.73
C ALA A 123 -4.77 5.64 -5.45
N GLN A 124 -5.90 4.93 -5.59
CA GLN A 124 -7.23 5.53 -5.56
C GLN A 124 -7.75 5.92 -4.18
N VAL A 125 -7.15 5.40 -3.10
CA VAL A 125 -7.64 5.64 -1.74
C VAL A 125 -6.56 6.18 -0.80
N ASP A 126 -5.31 5.75 -0.99
CA ASP A 126 -4.20 6.14 -0.13
C ASP A 126 -3.48 7.40 -0.65
N VAL A 127 -3.50 7.62 -1.97
CA VAL A 127 -2.89 8.80 -2.59
C VAL A 127 -3.93 9.89 -2.78
N VAL A 128 -4.98 9.61 -3.57
CA VAL A 128 -6.10 10.53 -3.80
C VAL A 128 -7.39 9.95 -3.23
N ASP A 129 -8.46 10.73 -3.29
CA ASP A 129 -9.80 10.22 -3.01
C ASP A 129 -10.47 9.86 -4.34
N GLU A 130 -10.87 8.59 -4.47
CA GLU A 130 -11.56 8.05 -5.64
C GLU A 130 -12.84 8.85 -5.94
N VAL A 131 -13.05 9.13 -7.22
CA VAL A 131 -14.28 9.71 -7.76
C VAL A 131 -15.11 8.58 -8.32
N THR A 132 -16.06 8.11 -7.53
CA THR A 132 -16.84 6.90 -7.78
C THR A 132 -17.64 6.93 -9.10
N ASP A 133 -18.13 8.10 -9.50
CA ASP A 133 -18.90 8.28 -10.73
C ASP A 133 -18.04 8.69 -11.94
N ASN A 134 -16.73 8.92 -11.76
CA ASN A 134 -15.82 9.31 -12.84
C ASN A 134 -14.36 8.85 -12.58
N VAL A 135 -14.01 7.68 -13.09
CA VAL A 135 -12.63 7.16 -12.98
C VAL A 135 -11.59 8.03 -13.70
N LEU A 136 -11.98 8.79 -14.71
CA LEU A 136 -11.07 9.69 -15.43
C LEU A 136 -10.67 10.86 -14.54
N GLU A 137 -11.61 11.45 -13.79
CA GLU A 137 -11.31 12.48 -12.80
C GLU A 137 -10.36 11.94 -11.70
N THR A 138 -10.49 10.66 -11.31
CA THR A 138 -9.54 10.03 -10.40
C THR A 138 -8.12 9.98 -10.99
N GLY A 139 -8.00 9.74 -12.31
CA GLY A 139 -6.73 9.82 -13.04
C GLY A 139 -6.15 11.23 -13.05
N GLU A 140 -6.96 12.23 -13.35
CA GLU A 140 -6.56 13.64 -13.33
C GLU A 140 -6.07 14.08 -11.95
N ARG A 141 -6.73 13.63 -10.87
CA ARG A 141 -6.29 13.87 -9.49
C ARG A 141 -4.90 13.28 -9.22
N LEU A 142 -4.64 12.05 -9.69
CA LEU A 142 -3.34 11.40 -9.55
C LEU A 142 -2.24 12.16 -10.32
N GLU A 143 -2.52 12.56 -11.56
CA GLU A 143 -1.59 13.36 -12.37
C GLU A 143 -1.27 14.70 -11.70
N HIS A 144 -2.30 15.38 -11.17
CA HIS A 144 -2.14 16.67 -10.52
C HIS A 144 -1.34 16.59 -9.21
N VAL A 145 -1.47 15.49 -8.45
CA VAL A 145 -0.77 15.35 -7.15
C VAL A 145 0.60 14.70 -7.25
N LEU A 146 0.92 14.09 -8.38
CA LEU A 146 2.22 13.48 -8.67
C LEU A 146 3.42 14.37 -8.34
N PRO A 147 3.51 15.64 -8.78
CA PRO A 147 4.65 16.50 -8.44
C PRO A 147 4.78 16.70 -6.92
N VAL A 148 3.67 16.85 -6.20
CA VAL A 148 3.69 16.99 -4.74
C VAL A 148 4.28 15.74 -4.08
N TRP A 149 3.80 14.55 -4.46
CA TRP A 149 4.32 13.29 -3.91
C TRP A 149 5.79 13.09 -4.23
N ARG A 150 6.19 13.31 -5.49
CA ARG A 150 7.58 13.18 -5.92
C ARG A 150 8.51 14.07 -5.09
N ASP A 151 8.14 15.34 -4.93
CA ASP A 151 9.00 16.31 -4.26
C ASP A 151 9.09 16.02 -2.75
N ARG A 152 8.01 15.56 -2.11
CA ARG A 152 8.01 15.14 -0.70
C ARG A 152 8.84 13.89 -0.45
N LEU A 153 8.67 12.86 -1.27
CA LEU A 153 9.44 11.62 -1.14
C LEU A 153 10.93 11.87 -1.37
N ALA A 154 11.27 12.72 -2.36
CA ALA A 154 12.66 13.10 -2.61
C ALA A 154 13.27 13.86 -1.42
N ALA A 155 12.54 14.82 -0.84
CA ALA A 155 13.00 15.58 0.33
C ALA A 155 13.26 14.69 1.55
N SER A 156 12.48 13.62 1.73
CA SER A 156 12.63 12.65 2.83
C SER A 156 13.52 11.44 2.48
N ASN A 157 14.12 11.41 1.28
CA ASN A 157 14.90 10.27 0.78
C ASN A 157 14.13 8.92 0.86
N LEU A 158 12.82 8.96 0.64
CA LEU A 158 11.96 7.79 0.60
C LEU A 158 11.77 7.30 -0.83
N LYS A 159 11.62 6.00 -0.96
CA LYS A 159 11.38 5.34 -2.24
C LYS A 159 10.02 4.65 -2.25
N VAL A 160 9.43 4.52 -3.42
CA VAL A 160 8.27 3.65 -3.60
C VAL A 160 8.77 2.23 -3.80
N LEU A 161 8.46 1.32 -2.87
CA LEU A 161 8.80 -0.10 -3.05
C LEU A 161 7.87 -0.72 -4.09
N TRP A 162 6.57 -0.49 -3.92
CA TRP A 162 5.54 -0.87 -4.87
C TRP A 162 4.30 -0.01 -4.71
N GLY A 163 3.54 0.09 -5.80
CA GLY A 163 2.18 0.61 -5.79
C GLY A 163 1.20 -0.47 -6.24
N THR A 164 -0.08 -0.20 -6.04
CA THR A 164 -1.17 -1.05 -6.51
C THR A 164 -2.42 -0.21 -6.77
N ALA A 165 -3.42 -0.81 -7.40
CA ALA A 165 -4.74 -0.22 -7.53
C ALA A 165 -5.67 -0.83 -6.46
N ASN A 166 -6.48 -0.01 -5.80
CA ASN A 166 -7.56 -0.54 -4.96
C ASN A 166 -8.65 -1.11 -5.89
N GLN A 167 -8.85 -2.43 -5.85
CA GLN A 167 -9.83 -3.12 -6.70
C GLN A 167 -11.02 -3.68 -5.91
N PHE A 168 -11.26 -3.18 -4.70
CA PHE A 168 -12.19 -3.81 -3.76
C PHE A 168 -13.13 -2.84 -3.04
N SER A 169 -12.81 -1.55 -2.98
CA SER A 169 -13.63 -0.55 -2.28
C SER A 169 -14.75 0.06 -3.14
N HIS A 170 -14.59 0.08 -4.46
CA HIS A 170 -15.58 0.72 -5.34
C HIS A 170 -16.87 -0.12 -5.42
N PRO A 171 -18.08 0.48 -5.34
CA PRO A 171 -19.34 -0.27 -5.30
C PRO A 171 -19.57 -1.21 -6.48
N SER A 172 -19.11 -0.86 -7.68
CA SER A 172 -19.21 -1.73 -8.87
C SER A 172 -18.37 -3.00 -8.80
N GLN A 173 -17.44 -3.09 -7.85
CA GLN A 173 -16.51 -4.22 -7.67
C GLN A 173 -17.02 -5.23 -6.64
N VAL A 174 -18.24 -5.04 -6.11
CA VAL A 174 -18.83 -5.95 -5.12
C VAL A 174 -18.98 -7.39 -5.64
N GLN A 175 -19.10 -7.58 -6.95
CA GLN A 175 -19.18 -8.90 -7.60
C GLN A 175 -17.84 -9.32 -8.23
N GLY A 176 -16.73 -8.78 -7.75
CA GLY A 176 -15.40 -8.98 -8.35
C GLY A 176 -14.94 -7.79 -9.16
N SER A 177 -13.64 -7.72 -9.41
CA SER A 177 -13.00 -6.65 -10.17
C SER A 177 -12.88 -7.05 -11.65
N ALA A 178 -11.74 -7.59 -12.07
CA ALA A 178 -11.57 -8.21 -13.38
C ALA A 178 -12.45 -9.45 -13.54
N THR A 179 -12.74 -10.16 -12.45
CA THR A 179 -13.58 -11.37 -12.45
C THR A 179 -15.08 -11.07 -12.40
N SER A 180 -15.48 -9.79 -12.37
CA SER A 180 -16.89 -9.38 -12.35
C SER A 180 -17.67 -10.00 -13.52
N PRO A 181 -18.97 -10.31 -13.38
CA PRO A 181 -19.82 -10.59 -14.53
C PRO A 181 -20.11 -9.33 -15.38
N CYS A 182 -19.91 -8.12 -14.83
CA CYS A 182 -20.15 -6.87 -15.53
C CYS A 182 -18.96 -6.51 -16.45
N PRO A 183 -19.18 -6.24 -17.75
CA PRO A 183 -18.14 -5.74 -18.65
C PRO A 183 -17.55 -4.40 -18.19
N ASP A 184 -18.41 -3.46 -17.77
CA ASP A 184 -18.00 -2.11 -17.35
C ASP A 184 -17.07 -2.16 -16.12
N THR A 185 -17.28 -3.12 -15.21
CA THR A 185 -16.41 -3.30 -14.04
C THR A 185 -15.00 -3.75 -14.44
N PHE A 186 -14.87 -4.57 -15.48
CA PHE A 186 -13.55 -4.96 -16.01
C PHE A 186 -12.82 -3.78 -16.65
N GLU A 187 -13.54 -2.95 -17.41
CA GLU A 187 -12.97 -1.74 -18.00
C GLU A 187 -12.53 -0.76 -16.91
N LEU A 188 -13.37 -0.55 -15.89
CA LEU A 188 -13.03 0.22 -14.71
C LEU A 188 -11.76 -0.31 -14.03
N THR A 189 -11.66 -1.63 -13.83
CA THR A 189 -10.47 -2.27 -13.25
C THR A 189 -9.22 -2.00 -14.07
N ALA A 190 -9.28 -2.14 -15.40
CA ALA A 190 -8.17 -1.85 -16.30
C ALA A 190 -7.73 -0.38 -16.20
N VAL A 191 -8.67 0.57 -16.21
CA VAL A 191 -8.36 2.01 -16.08
C VAL A 191 -7.72 2.31 -14.72
N LYS A 192 -8.26 1.76 -13.63
CA LYS A 192 -7.71 1.92 -12.28
C LYS A 192 -6.29 1.35 -12.17
N GLN A 193 -6.04 0.17 -12.74
CA GLN A 193 -4.70 -0.43 -12.79
C GLN A 193 -3.74 0.42 -13.61
N LYS A 194 -4.16 0.91 -14.78
CA LYS A 194 -3.35 1.81 -15.61
C LYS A 194 -2.93 3.06 -14.84
N HIS A 195 -3.88 3.78 -14.23
CA HIS A 195 -3.58 5.01 -13.48
C HIS A 195 -2.64 4.75 -12.30
N ALA A 196 -2.89 3.69 -11.53
CA ALA A 196 -2.03 3.34 -10.40
C ALA A 196 -0.61 2.97 -10.85
N LEU A 197 -0.48 2.25 -11.96
CA LEU A 197 0.79 1.84 -12.54
C LEU A 197 1.57 3.04 -13.10
N ASP A 198 0.91 3.93 -13.82
CA ASP A 198 1.52 5.18 -14.32
C ASP A 198 2.05 6.04 -13.17
N PHE A 199 1.26 6.21 -12.11
CA PHE A 199 1.68 6.94 -10.91
C PHE A 199 2.86 6.26 -10.20
N THR A 200 2.82 4.92 -10.07
CA THR A 200 3.92 4.13 -9.49
C THR A 200 5.21 4.28 -10.29
N ALA A 201 5.13 4.21 -11.62
CA ALA A 201 6.25 4.37 -12.53
C ALA A 201 6.87 5.77 -12.43
N ALA A 202 6.02 6.79 -12.41
CA ALA A 202 6.45 8.18 -12.33
C ALA A 202 7.16 8.50 -10.99
N LEU A 203 6.86 7.77 -9.92
CA LEU A 203 7.56 7.85 -8.63
C LEU A 203 8.77 6.91 -8.51
N GLY A 204 9.11 6.18 -9.58
CA GLY A 204 10.27 5.28 -9.60
C GLY A 204 10.06 3.94 -8.88
N GLY A 205 8.81 3.54 -8.65
CA GLY A 205 8.48 2.23 -8.11
C GLY A 205 8.88 1.10 -9.07
N GLN A 206 9.38 0.00 -8.54
CA GLN A 206 9.93 -1.11 -9.34
C GLN A 206 9.02 -2.34 -9.41
N LEU A 207 7.97 -2.35 -8.60
CA LEU A 207 7.05 -3.45 -8.44
C LEU A 207 5.61 -2.92 -8.38
N PHE A 208 4.70 -3.63 -9.04
CA PHE A 208 3.26 -3.40 -8.96
C PHE A 208 2.59 -4.66 -8.41
N ILE A 209 1.85 -4.51 -7.32
CA ILE A 209 1.16 -5.64 -6.68
C ILE A 209 -0.25 -5.77 -7.25
N ILE A 210 -0.68 -7.00 -7.51
CA ILE A 210 -2.07 -7.35 -7.76
C ILE A 210 -2.57 -8.13 -6.55
N TRP A 211 -3.44 -7.49 -5.78
CA TRP A 211 -4.29 -8.15 -4.80
C TRP A 211 -5.75 -7.88 -5.17
N ASP A 212 -6.45 -8.91 -5.61
CA ASP A 212 -7.85 -8.81 -6.01
C ASP A 212 -8.76 -9.22 -4.84
N GLY A 213 -8.99 -8.30 -3.92
CA GLY A 213 -9.77 -8.57 -2.70
C GLY A 213 -11.17 -9.13 -2.97
N GLN A 214 -11.82 -8.67 -4.04
CA GLN A 214 -13.15 -9.12 -4.46
C GLN A 214 -13.08 -10.23 -5.52
N GLY A 215 -11.88 -10.58 -5.99
CA GLY A 215 -11.65 -11.60 -7.00
C GLY A 215 -12.06 -12.99 -6.53
N GLY A 216 -12.45 -13.82 -7.49
CA GLY A 216 -12.88 -15.19 -7.28
C GLY A 216 -14.35 -15.36 -6.88
N GLU A 217 -14.61 -16.36 -6.05
CA GLU A 217 -15.94 -16.82 -5.67
C GLU A 217 -16.62 -15.83 -4.73
N PHE A 218 -17.74 -15.27 -5.18
CA PHE A 218 -18.61 -14.42 -4.38
C PHE A 218 -19.64 -15.27 -3.61
N ASP A 219 -20.23 -16.25 -4.29
CA ASP A 219 -21.19 -17.20 -3.73
C ASP A 219 -21.03 -18.57 -4.42
N ALA A 220 -21.00 -19.64 -3.65
CA ALA A 220 -20.68 -20.99 -4.12
C ALA A 220 -21.71 -21.57 -5.11
N ILE A 221 -22.91 -21.00 -5.20
CA ILE A 221 -24.02 -21.48 -6.04
C ILE A 221 -23.96 -20.82 -7.42
N ILE A 222 -23.59 -19.54 -7.49
CA ILE A 222 -23.67 -18.74 -8.73
C ILE A 222 -22.30 -18.43 -9.36
N SER A 223 -21.20 -18.62 -8.63
CA SER A 223 -19.86 -18.37 -9.17
C SER A 223 -19.55 -19.31 -10.34
N ARG A 224 -18.89 -18.78 -11.37
CA ARG A 224 -18.46 -19.52 -12.56
C ARG A 224 -16.93 -19.51 -12.61
N PRO A 225 -16.25 -20.50 -12.00
CA PRO A 225 -14.80 -20.45 -11.83
C PRO A 225 -14.02 -20.37 -13.15
N GLU A 226 -14.49 -21.03 -14.22
CA GLU A 226 -13.82 -20.96 -15.52
C GLU A 226 -13.87 -19.53 -16.10
N PHE A 227 -15.02 -18.86 -15.97
CA PHE A 227 -15.18 -17.48 -16.43
C PHE A 227 -14.33 -16.50 -15.62
N HIS A 228 -14.23 -16.70 -14.30
CA HIS A 228 -13.35 -15.89 -13.45
C HIS A 228 -11.89 -16.06 -13.85
N GLU A 229 -11.44 -17.31 -14.04
CA GLU A 229 -10.06 -17.62 -14.46
C GLU A 229 -9.75 -16.99 -15.83
N GLU A 230 -10.63 -17.16 -16.83
CA GLU A 230 -10.44 -16.57 -18.16
C GLU A 230 -10.32 -15.04 -18.12
N ARG A 231 -11.21 -14.34 -17.40
CA ARG A 231 -11.15 -12.87 -17.28
C ARG A 231 -9.95 -12.42 -16.45
N GLY A 232 -9.62 -13.14 -15.37
CA GLY A 232 -8.47 -12.86 -14.53
C GLY A 232 -7.16 -12.96 -15.33
N ILE A 233 -7.00 -14.04 -16.11
CA ILE A 233 -5.86 -14.21 -17.02
C ILE A 233 -5.81 -13.10 -18.08
N ALA A 234 -6.95 -12.78 -18.71
CA ALA A 234 -7.02 -11.72 -19.70
C ALA A 234 -6.61 -10.35 -19.14
N MET A 235 -7.00 -10.04 -17.89
CA MET A 235 -6.56 -8.82 -17.22
C MET A 235 -5.08 -8.89 -16.86
N LEU A 236 -4.59 -10.03 -16.38
CA LEU A 236 -3.19 -10.22 -16.01
C LEU A 236 -2.26 -9.94 -17.20
N HIS A 237 -2.58 -10.43 -18.40
CA HIS A 237 -1.82 -10.10 -19.62
C HIS A 237 -1.77 -8.59 -19.85
N LYS A 238 -2.92 -7.91 -19.80
CA LYS A 238 -2.98 -6.45 -20.01
C LYS A 238 -2.10 -5.69 -19.02
N VAL A 239 -2.16 -6.06 -17.74
CA VAL A 239 -1.37 -5.40 -16.69
C VAL A 239 0.11 -5.70 -16.84
N VAL A 240 0.49 -6.95 -17.09
CA VAL A 240 1.89 -7.36 -17.24
C VAL A 240 2.52 -6.72 -18.47
N ASP A 241 1.84 -6.73 -19.61
CA ASP A 241 2.34 -6.11 -20.85
C ASP A 241 2.53 -4.60 -20.66
N TYR A 242 1.55 -3.93 -20.03
CA TYR A 242 1.66 -2.50 -19.73
C TYR A 242 2.76 -2.21 -18.71
N ALA A 243 2.87 -3.01 -17.64
CA ALA A 243 3.94 -2.89 -16.64
C ALA A 243 5.33 -3.04 -17.27
N ALA A 244 5.49 -4.04 -18.14
CA ALA A 244 6.73 -4.28 -18.87
C ALA A 244 7.12 -3.07 -19.73
N SER A 245 6.14 -2.43 -20.40
CA SER A 245 6.37 -1.20 -21.18
C SER A 245 6.88 -0.03 -20.33
N LYS A 246 6.64 -0.05 -19.01
CA LYS A 246 7.11 0.94 -18.03
C LYS A 246 8.35 0.48 -17.26
N GLY A 247 8.88 -0.72 -17.53
CA GLY A 247 10.00 -1.29 -16.79
C GLY A 247 9.67 -1.74 -15.37
N ILE A 248 8.39 -1.99 -15.06
CA ILE A 248 7.90 -2.41 -13.74
C ILE A 248 7.64 -3.91 -13.74
N LYS A 249 8.01 -4.57 -12.64
CA LYS A 249 7.65 -5.98 -12.40
C LYS A 249 6.28 -6.08 -11.77
N VAL A 250 5.56 -7.17 -12.02
CA VAL A 250 4.27 -7.47 -11.38
C VAL A 250 4.45 -8.62 -10.41
N ALA A 251 3.80 -8.54 -9.24
CA ALA A 251 3.63 -9.67 -8.35
C ALA A 251 2.17 -9.80 -7.91
N ILE A 252 1.76 -11.03 -7.64
CA ILE A 252 0.43 -11.35 -7.12
C ILE A 252 0.56 -11.61 -5.62
N GLU A 253 -0.36 -11.06 -4.83
CA GLU A 253 -0.46 -11.30 -3.39
C GLU A 253 -1.56 -12.34 -3.13
N PRO A 254 -1.20 -13.60 -2.79
CA PRO A 254 -2.20 -14.62 -2.56
C PRO A 254 -2.87 -14.45 -1.19
N LYS A 255 -4.19 -14.58 -1.15
CA LYS A 255 -4.97 -14.62 0.09
C LYS A 255 -6.17 -15.56 -0.12
N PRO A 256 -6.51 -16.47 0.82
CA PRO A 256 -7.51 -17.49 0.55
C PRO A 256 -8.95 -16.98 0.54
N PHE A 257 -9.26 -16.02 1.42
CA PHE A 257 -10.61 -15.53 1.69
C PHE A 257 -10.56 -14.06 2.15
N GLU A 258 -11.73 -13.45 2.31
CA GLU A 258 -11.96 -12.12 2.91
C GLU A 258 -11.45 -10.94 2.04
N PRO A 259 -12.35 -10.13 1.45
CA PRO A 259 -13.81 -10.14 1.62
C PRO A 259 -14.57 -11.25 0.88
N SER A 260 -14.01 -11.86 -0.17
CA SER A 260 -14.71 -12.91 -0.93
C SER A 260 -14.77 -14.26 -0.20
N MET A 261 -15.72 -15.10 -0.60
CA MET A 261 -15.92 -16.46 -0.07
C MET A 261 -14.87 -17.46 -0.58
N GLY A 262 -14.08 -17.10 -1.58
CA GLY A 262 -12.89 -17.83 -2.02
C GLY A 262 -12.17 -17.05 -3.12
N GLN A 263 -10.98 -16.52 -2.85
CA GLN A 263 -10.22 -15.82 -3.89
C GLN A 263 -9.55 -16.79 -4.86
N ASP A 264 -9.43 -16.39 -6.12
CA ASP A 264 -8.76 -17.19 -7.17
C ASP A 264 -7.29 -17.43 -6.82
N HIS A 265 -6.61 -16.36 -6.37
CA HIS A 265 -5.24 -16.40 -5.89
C HIS A 265 -5.18 -16.76 -4.41
N ARG A 266 -5.67 -17.94 -4.03
CA ARG A 266 -5.80 -18.34 -2.61
C ARG A 266 -4.49 -18.61 -1.88
N ASP A 267 -3.54 -19.20 -2.58
CA ASP A 267 -2.21 -19.54 -2.08
C ASP A 267 -1.19 -19.52 -3.21
N VAL A 268 0.09 -19.70 -2.87
CA VAL A 268 1.20 -19.70 -3.84
C VAL A 268 1.03 -20.82 -4.89
N ARG A 269 0.55 -22.00 -4.49
CA ARG A 269 0.44 -23.16 -5.39
C ARG A 269 -0.65 -22.95 -6.43
N THR A 270 -1.81 -22.47 -6.01
CA THR A 270 -2.98 -22.18 -6.85
C THR A 270 -2.67 -21.02 -7.78
N THR A 271 -2.06 -19.96 -7.26
CA THR A 271 -1.59 -18.82 -8.06
C THR A 271 -0.61 -19.29 -9.13
N LEU A 272 0.36 -20.13 -8.78
CA LEU A 272 1.29 -20.71 -9.76
C LEU A 272 0.59 -21.61 -10.79
N GLY A 273 -0.49 -22.29 -10.41
CA GLY A 273 -1.32 -23.06 -11.34
C GLY A 273 -1.98 -22.17 -12.40
N ILE A 274 -2.60 -21.07 -11.99
CA ILE A 274 -3.21 -20.08 -12.89
C ILE A 274 -2.13 -19.44 -13.78
N LEU A 275 -1.00 -19.02 -13.20
CA LEU A 275 0.11 -18.40 -13.94
C LEU A 275 0.74 -19.31 -15.01
N ARG A 276 0.61 -20.64 -14.89
CA ARG A 276 1.10 -21.58 -15.91
C ARG A 276 0.13 -21.78 -17.08
N LYS A 277 -1.13 -21.38 -16.89
CA LYS A 277 -2.16 -21.40 -17.94
C LYS A 277 -2.23 -20.07 -18.69
N ALA A 278 -1.84 -18.97 -18.03
CA ALA A 278 -1.64 -17.66 -18.63
C ALA A 278 -0.46 -17.66 -19.61
#